data_AF-A0A3A9ES67-F1
#
_entry.id   AF-A0A3A9ES67-F1
#
_cell.length_a   1.000
_cell.length_b   1.000
_cell.length_c   1.000
_cell.angle_alpha   90.00
_cell.angle_beta   90.00
_cell.angle_gamma   90.00
#
_symmetry.space_group_name_H-M   'P 1'
#
loop_
_entity.id
_entity.type
_entity.pdbx_description
1 polymer ?
#
loop_
_entity_poly.entity_id
_entity_poly.type
_entity_poly.pdbx_seq_one_letter_code
_entity_poly.pdbx_strand_id
1 'polypeptide(L)'
;MQGLGKVLSFFMPRPKKEQPNHSGGLYEVKITIGKTLDGKLIRKSFYSSTSKADAKQQADEWKIQQEASKISGLPHVNKDLKFSEWAKIWLETYKKPKVKPHI
;
A
#
# COMPACT_ATOMS: atom_id res chain seq x y z
N MET A 1 38.88 -30.63 38.38
CA MET A 1 38.76 -29.25 37.88
C MET A 1 37.64 -29.20 36.85
N GLN A 2 36.80 -28.19 36.96
CA GLN A 2 35.45 -28.11 36.41
C GLN A 2 35.45 -28.09 34.87
N GLY A 3 34.51 -28.83 34.28
CA GLY A 3 34.36 -29.00 32.84
C GLY A 3 34.04 -27.68 32.14
N LEU A 4 34.72 -27.45 31.02
CA LEU A 4 34.55 -26.30 30.15
C LEU A 4 33.08 -26.13 29.75
N GLY A 5 32.54 -24.94 30.05
CA GLY A 5 31.24 -24.48 29.58
C GLY A 5 31.20 -24.44 28.05
N LYS A 6 30.38 -25.32 27.48
CA LYS A 6 30.04 -25.31 26.06
C LYS A 6 29.03 -24.19 25.84
N VAL A 7 29.50 -23.01 25.44
CA VAL A 7 28.62 -21.93 24.95
C VAL A 7 27.97 -22.43 23.67
N LEU A 8 26.74 -22.93 23.78
CA LEU A 8 25.88 -23.18 22.63
C LEU A 8 25.54 -21.82 22.02
N SER A 9 26.36 -21.37 21.07
CA SER A 9 25.91 -20.38 20.10
C SER A 9 24.75 -21.02 19.34
N PHE A 10 23.53 -20.54 19.61
CA PHE A 10 22.35 -20.90 18.84
C PHE A 10 22.55 -20.40 17.40
N PHE A 11 23.17 -21.23 16.57
CA PHE A 11 23.23 -21.04 15.13
C PHE A 11 21.82 -21.33 14.60
N MET A 12 20.91 -20.34 14.68
CA MET A 12 19.65 -20.42 13.95
C MET A 12 19.96 -20.13 12.49
N PRO A 13 19.98 -21.13 11.58
CA PRO A 13 20.15 -20.85 10.17
C PRO A 13 19.03 -19.90 9.75
N ARG A 14 19.40 -18.80 9.09
CA ARG A 14 18.43 -17.83 8.60
C ARG A 14 17.38 -18.57 7.76
N PRO A 15 16.09 -18.43 8.05
CA PRO A 15 15.03 -19.07 7.26
C PRO A 15 15.21 -18.71 5.78
N LYS A 16 15.05 -19.71 4.91
CA LYS A 16 15.11 -19.51 3.47
C LYS A 16 14.05 -18.47 3.08
N LYS A 17 14.45 -17.47 2.30
CA LYS A 17 13.49 -16.50 1.74
C LYS A 17 12.44 -17.27 0.94
N GLU A 18 11.17 -16.91 1.14
CA GLU A 18 10.08 -17.45 0.33
C GLU A 18 10.37 -17.19 -1.16
N GLN A 19 9.87 -18.05 -2.05
CA GLN A 19 9.94 -17.80 -3.48
C GLN A 19 8.92 -16.74 -3.90
N PRO A 20 9.16 -16.00 -5.00
CA PRO A 20 8.17 -15.09 -5.57
C PRO A 20 6.86 -15.82 -5.89
N ASN A 21 5.72 -15.16 -5.66
CA ASN A 21 4.38 -15.74 -5.80
C ASN A 21 3.55 -15.11 -6.94
N HIS A 22 4.17 -14.29 -7.79
CA HIS A 22 3.53 -13.66 -8.95
C HIS A 22 4.30 -13.91 -10.26
N SER A 23 3.57 -13.91 -11.37
CA SER A 23 4.14 -13.98 -12.72
C SER A 23 5.10 -12.80 -12.94
N GLY A 24 6.33 -13.11 -13.36
CA GLY A 24 7.40 -12.11 -13.48
C GLY A 24 8.42 -12.13 -12.33
N GLY A 25 8.32 -13.07 -11.39
CA GLY A 25 9.31 -13.23 -10.32
C GLY A 25 9.18 -12.19 -9.20
N LEU A 26 8.00 -11.59 -9.05
CA LEU A 26 7.69 -10.62 -8.00
C LEU A 26 7.02 -11.25 -6.78
N TYR A 27 7.23 -10.63 -5.64
CA TYR A 27 6.51 -10.89 -4.39
C TYR A 27 5.27 -10.01 -4.33
N GLU A 28 4.10 -10.62 -4.18
CA GLU A 28 2.80 -9.97 -4.09
C GLU A 28 2.16 -10.20 -2.72
N VAL A 29 1.64 -9.13 -2.11
CA VAL A 29 0.78 -9.17 -0.93
C VAL A 29 -0.55 -8.51 -1.26
N LYS A 30 -1.66 -9.21 -1.00
CA LYS A 30 -3.03 -8.70 -1.23
C LYS A 30 -3.68 -8.34 0.09
N ILE A 31 -4.16 -7.11 0.23
CA ILE A 31 -4.97 -6.68 1.37
C ILE A 31 -6.39 -6.35 0.91
N THR A 32 -7.37 -6.60 1.77
CA THR A 32 -8.75 -6.17 1.56
C THR A 32 -8.89 -4.73 2.03
N ILE A 33 -9.33 -3.85 1.16
CA ILE A 33 -9.49 -2.41 1.44
C ILE A 33 -10.95 -2.01 1.67
N GLY A 34 -11.91 -2.85 1.26
CA GLY A 34 -13.32 -2.60 1.45
C GLY A 34 -14.20 -3.69 0.87
N LYS A 35 -15.49 -3.43 0.84
CA LYS A 35 -16.51 -4.27 0.20
C LYS A 35 -17.43 -3.38 -0.63
N THR A 36 -17.88 -3.87 -1.78
CA THR A 36 -18.97 -3.23 -2.54
C THR A 36 -20.30 -3.44 -1.81
N LEU A 37 -21.34 -2.72 -2.24
CA LEU A 37 -22.71 -2.87 -1.71
C LEU A 37 -23.22 -4.31 -1.86
N ASP A 38 -22.82 -5.00 -2.94
CA ASP A 38 -23.15 -6.41 -3.20
C ASP A 38 -22.28 -7.40 -2.41
N GLY A 39 -21.42 -6.92 -1.51
CA GLY A 39 -20.55 -7.74 -0.66
C GLY A 39 -19.24 -8.20 -1.32
N LYS A 40 -18.96 -7.83 -2.57
CA LYS A 40 -17.72 -8.19 -3.26
C LYS A 40 -16.52 -7.49 -2.62
N LEU A 41 -15.47 -8.25 -2.29
CA LEU A 41 -14.26 -7.69 -1.68
C LEU A 41 -13.51 -6.80 -2.68
N ILE A 42 -13.21 -5.57 -2.26
CA ILE A 42 -12.27 -4.69 -2.95
C ILE A 42 -10.89 -4.95 -2.36
N ARG A 43 -9.94 -5.39 -3.19
CA ARG A 43 -8.59 -5.80 -2.77
C ARG A 43 -7.55 -4.95 -3.48
N LYS A 44 -6.45 -4.66 -2.79
CA LYS A 44 -5.28 -3.96 -3.33
C LYS A 44 -4.06 -4.86 -3.24
N SER A 45 -3.30 -4.96 -4.32
CA SER A 45 -2.04 -5.71 -4.40
C SER A 45 -0.85 -4.79 -4.19
N PHE A 46 0.16 -5.29 -3.49
CA PHE A 46 1.45 -4.65 -3.27
C PHE A 46 2.54 -5.58 -3.78
N TYR A 47 3.48 -5.03 -4.56
CA TYR A 47 4.50 -5.81 -5.24
C TYR A 47 5.91 -5.40 -4.79
N SER A 48 6.82 -6.37 -4.72
CA SER A 48 8.24 -6.14 -4.49
C SER A 48 9.08 -7.12 -5.30
N SER A 49 10.19 -6.67 -5.85
CA SER A 49 11.23 -7.54 -6.42
C SER A 49 12.17 -8.11 -5.35
N THR A 50 12.13 -7.57 -4.12
CA THR A 50 13.12 -7.83 -3.08
C THR A 50 12.72 -8.98 -2.15
N SER A 51 11.51 -8.90 -1.58
CA SER A 51 10.97 -9.93 -0.69
C SER A 51 9.48 -9.74 -0.40
N LYS A 52 8.83 -10.80 0.11
CA LYS A 52 7.46 -10.71 0.63
C LYS A 52 7.34 -9.81 1.87
N ALA A 53 8.40 -9.73 2.68
CA ALA A 53 8.43 -8.83 3.84
C ALA A 53 8.41 -7.35 3.41
N ASP A 54 9.13 -7.02 2.34
CA ASP A 54 9.12 -5.68 1.74
C ASP A 54 7.75 -5.33 1.17
N ALA A 55 7.14 -6.22 0.38
CA ALA A 55 5.77 -6.04 -0.10
C ALA A 55 4.75 -5.88 1.05
N LYS A 56 4.96 -6.58 2.18
CA LYS A 56 4.13 -6.46 3.38
C LYS A 56 4.34 -5.09 4.06
N GLN A 57 5.57 -4.63 4.19
CA GLN A 57 5.88 -3.32 4.75
C GLN A 57 5.20 -2.21 3.95
N GLN A 58 5.28 -2.26 2.61
CA GLN A 58 4.56 -1.32 1.73
C GLN A 58 3.04 -1.34 1.97
N ALA A 59 2.45 -2.52 2.18
CA ALA A 59 1.03 -2.66 2.48
C ALA A 59 0.64 -2.05 3.83
N ASP A 60 1.50 -2.19 4.85
CA ASP A 60 1.28 -1.65 6.19
C ASP A 60 1.47 -0.12 6.21
N GLU A 61 2.50 0.41 5.53
CA GLU A 61 2.69 1.84 5.30
C GLU A 61 1.47 2.47 4.62
N TRP A 62 0.92 1.81 3.60
CA TRP A 62 -0.29 2.27 2.93
C TRP A 62 -1.49 2.35 3.89
N LYS A 63 -1.69 1.34 4.76
CA LYS A 63 -2.77 1.39 5.76
C LYS A 63 -2.60 2.57 6.72
N ILE A 64 -1.39 2.80 7.22
CA ILE A 64 -1.09 3.92 8.11
C ILE A 64 -1.42 5.24 7.43
N GLN A 65 -1.00 5.41 6.17
CA GLN A 65 -1.31 6.62 5.38
C GLN A 65 -2.80 6.78 5.13
N GLN A 66 -3.53 5.70 4.88
CA GLN A 66 -4.98 5.75 4.71
C GLN A 66 -5.69 6.18 5.99
N GLU A 67 -5.33 5.60 7.13
CA GLU A 67 -5.92 5.99 8.42
C GLU A 67 -5.56 7.44 8.80
N ALA A 68 -4.31 7.85 8.60
CA ALA A 68 -3.90 9.24 8.81
C ALA A 68 -4.69 10.22 7.92
N SER A 69 -4.91 9.85 6.65
CA SER A 69 -5.69 10.67 5.71
C SER A 69 -7.14 10.80 6.16
N LYS A 70 -7.79 9.70 6.58
CA LYS A 70 -9.17 9.72 7.12
C LYS A 70 -9.30 10.64 8.33
N ILE A 71 -8.33 10.61 9.25
CA ILE A 71 -8.33 11.45 10.46
C ILE A 71 -8.16 12.93 10.11
N SER A 72 -7.24 13.25 9.20
CA SER A 72 -6.90 14.63 8.86
C SER A 72 -7.98 15.38 8.07
N GLY A 73 -8.95 14.67 7.48
CA GLY A 73 -9.94 15.26 6.57
C GLY A 73 -9.34 15.82 5.27
N LEU A 74 -8.01 15.73 5.09
CA LEU A 74 -7.34 16.11 3.85
C LEU A 74 -7.65 15.04 2.79
N PRO A 75 -8.05 15.44 1.58
CA PRO A 75 -8.27 14.49 0.51
C PRO A 75 -6.95 13.79 0.21
N HIS A 76 -6.86 12.49 0.52
CA HIS A 76 -5.87 11.63 -0.10
C HIS A 76 -6.13 11.72 -1.60
N VAL A 77 -5.23 12.33 -2.37
CA VAL A 77 -5.33 12.37 -3.83
C VAL A 77 -5.22 10.93 -4.30
N ASN A 78 -6.37 10.31 -4.49
CA ASN A 78 -6.45 8.99 -5.04
C ASN A 78 -5.93 9.09 -6.47
N LYS A 79 -4.72 8.56 -6.72
CA LYS A 79 -4.09 8.60 -8.04
C LYS A 79 -4.90 7.83 -9.10
N ASP A 80 -5.90 7.06 -8.66
CA ASP A 80 -6.86 6.35 -9.49
C ASP A 80 -8.12 7.19 -9.83
N LEU A 81 -8.10 8.51 -9.63
CA LEU A 81 -9.18 9.38 -10.10
C LEU A 81 -9.26 9.32 -11.64
N LYS A 82 -10.44 9.02 -12.17
CA LYS A 82 -10.64 9.05 -13.62
C LYS A 82 -10.36 10.45 -14.12
N PHE A 83 -9.80 10.57 -15.33
CA PHE A 83 -9.53 11.88 -15.95
C PHE A 83 -10.76 12.81 -15.90
N SER A 84 -11.96 12.26 -16.11
CA SER A 84 -13.22 13.01 -16.02
C SER A 84 -13.50 13.62 -14.64
N GLU A 85 -13.16 12.91 -13.56
CA GLU A 85 -13.35 13.38 -12.19
C GLU A 85 -12.31 14.45 -11.86
N TRP A 86 -11.06 14.21 -12.25
CA TRP A 86 -9.99 15.19 -12.09
C TRP A 86 -10.23 16.46 -12.91
N ALA A 87 -10.76 16.33 -14.13
CA ALA A 87 -11.09 17.47 -14.98
C ALA A 87 -12.17 18.37 -14.34
N LYS A 88 -13.18 17.79 -13.68
CA LYS A 88 -14.21 18.55 -12.95
C LYS A 88 -13.61 19.30 -11.76
N ILE A 89 -12.82 18.61 -10.94
CA ILE A 89 -12.10 19.23 -9.80
C ILE A 89 -11.24 20.38 -10.31
N TRP A 90 -10.50 20.16 -11.40
CA TRP A 90 -9.64 21.19 -11.97
C TRP A 90 -10.43 22.41 -12.47
N LEU A 91 -11.56 22.18 -13.15
CA LEU A 91 -12.44 23.25 -13.61
C LEU A 91 -12.98 24.08 -12.44
N GLU A 92 -13.43 23.44 -11.37
CA GLU A 92 -13.98 24.14 -10.21
C GLU A 92 -12.94 24.88 -9.39
N THR A 93 -11.80 24.23 -9.09
CA THR A 93 -10.78 24.78 -8.19
C THR A 93 -9.89 25.82 -8.88
N TYR A 94 -9.47 25.56 -10.13
CA TYR A 94 -8.44 26.38 -10.78
C TYR A 94 -8.97 27.25 -11.92
N LYS A 95 -9.99 26.79 -12.66
CA LYS A 95 -10.49 27.51 -13.84
C LYS A 95 -11.63 28.47 -13.52
N LYS A 96 -12.62 28.06 -12.73
CA LYS A 96 -13.83 28.83 -12.40
C LYS A 96 -13.53 30.23 -11.83
N PRO A 97 -12.55 30.44 -10.94
CA PRO A 97 -12.23 31.78 -10.43
C PRO A 97 -11.62 32.72 -11.49
N LYS A 98 -11.10 32.16 -12.59
CA LYS A 98 -10.38 32.91 -13.64
C LYS A 98 -11.25 33.22 -14.87
N VAL A 99 -12.50 32.78 -14.88
CA VAL A 99 -13.41 32.97 -16.01
C VAL A 99 -14.58 33.84 -15.57
N LYS A 100 -14.91 34.86 -16.36
CA LYS A 100 -16.07 35.71 -16.10
C LYS A 100 -17.36 34.91 -16.33
N PRO A 101 -18.36 35.01 -15.45
CA PRO A 101 -19.65 34.38 -15.68
C PRO A 101 -20.24 34.95 -16.98
N HIS A 102 -20.73 34.07 -17.84
CA HIS A 102 -21.49 34.50 -19.01
C HIS A 102 -22.89 34.88 -18.52
N ILE A 103 -23.23 36.15 -18.69
CA ILE A 103 -24.59 36.70 -18.53
C ILE A 103 -25.34 36.50 -19.84
#